data_AF-A0A3A0DGB6-F1
#
_entry.id   AF-A0A3A0DGB6-F1
#
_cell.length_a   1.000
_cell.length_b   1.000
_cell.length_c   1.000
_cell.angle_alpha   90.00
_cell.angle_beta   90.00
_cell.angle_gamma   90.00
#
_symmetry.space_group_name_H-M   'P 1'
#
loop_
_entity.id
_entity.type
_entity.pdbx_description
1 polymer ?
#
loop_
_entity_poly.entity_id
_entity_poly.type
_entity_poly.pdbx_seq_one_letter_code
_entity_poly.pdbx_strand_id
1 'polypeptide(L)'
;KGGNGGAIASGSFGLGAGGGDAAATGTASSTGPGTVAANVTATGGNGGASSSGPGGFGGNATAIANATGTAAANATAMADAGNGPTGALQGTAVAQANATGTSGTATADAQSGGGLVTSVRAQTVAPVVSTTHADSRAIVSTPASDATDAAGIHASAFATGLPQMADALDYFAGNLNARPHFNLAGDTLAGASSDVFGLVTLGGAFTAGAASKTYTSTAWFSIDLNQLVNPRQNLLVALLDTTSQGAGFDSLQFQITREGVLVVNETFATVAAANAFLDDQILDLGSNAFGNVVGNLDLVFSLSLTTNDAGAGYSFDLLFGNATLGNSDFDEDGDVDGADLLTWQRNFGLAAGATKAQGDANGDGQVNGADLTIFKNQYGYQAESLSPAAAVPEPAGPLLALVAALVIAGRRRAA
;
A
#
# COMPACT_ATOMS: atom_id res chain seq x y z
N LYS A 1 10.35 19.92 -14.51
CA LYS A 1 8.91 20.26 -14.36
C LYS A 1 8.20 19.88 -15.63
N GLY A 2 6.99 19.33 -15.53
CA GLY A 2 6.12 19.05 -16.67
C GLY A 2 5.43 20.32 -17.18
N GLY A 3 4.97 20.30 -18.43
CA GLY A 3 4.18 21.39 -18.99
C GLY A 3 2.72 21.30 -18.54
N ASN A 4 2.05 22.43 -18.30
CA ASN A 4 0.63 22.40 -17.96
C ASN A 4 -0.24 22.03 -19.16
N GLY A 5 -1.32 21.29 -18.92
CA GLY A 5 -2.34 20.99 -19.90
C GLY A 5 -3.11 22.24 -20.34
N GLY A 6 -3.49 22.28 -21.62
CA GLY A 6 -4.36 23.30 -22.17
C GLY A 6 -5.78 23.24 -21.57
N ALA A 7 -6.32 24.41 -21.23
CA ALA A 7 -7.68 24.55 -20.74
C ALA A 7 -8.68 24.81 -21.87
N ILE A 8 -9.93 24.36 -21.70
CA ILE A 8 -11.05 24.67 -22.60
C ILE A 8 -11.79 25.89 -22.07
N ALA A 9 -12.04 26.87 -22.95
CA ALA A 9 -12.75 28.10 -22.61
C ALA A 9 -14.25 27.87 -22.34
N SER A 10 -14.83 28.70 -21.47
CA SER A 10 -16.26 28.69 -21.14
C SER A 10 -17.14 28.73 -22.38
N GLY A 11 -18.11 27.81 -22.49
CA GLY A 11 -19.03 27.72 -23.62
C GLY A 11 -18.53 26.89 -24.81
N SER A 12 -17.32 26.32 -24.71
CA SER A 12 -16.81 25.34 -25.67
C SER A 12 -16.97 23.92 -25.12
N PHE A 13 -17.31 22.97 -25.99
CA PHE A 13 -17.35 21.55 -25.64
C PHE A 13 -15.96 20.93 -25.80
N GLY A 14 -15.43 20.32 -24.74
CA GLY A 14 -14.16 19.59 -24.81
C GLY A 14 -13.66 19.10 -23.46
N LEU A 15 -12.65 18.24 -23.50
CA LEU A 15 -11.92 17.77 -22.31
C LEU A 15 -10.71 18.67 -22.07
N GLY A 16 -10.34 18.86 -20.80
CA GLY A 16 -9.07 19.49 -20.46
C GLY A 16 -7.90 18.59 -20.86
N ALA A 17 -6.82 19.16 -21.40
CA ALA A 17 -5.65 18.34 -21.74
C ALA A 17 -4.90 17.91 -20.47
N GLY A 18 -4.29 16.72 -20.48
CA GLY A 18 -3.46 16.27 -19.37
C GLY A 18 -2.22 17.16 -19.16
N GLY A 19 -1.75 17.21 -17.93
CA GLY A 19 -0.44 17.76 -17.61
C GLY A 19 0.68 16.88 -18.17
N GLY A 20 1.80 17.50 -18.54
CA GLY A 20 2.98 16.78 -19.00
C GLY A 20 3.76 16.14 -17.86
N ASP A 21 4.39 15.00 -18.12
CA ASP A 21 5.19 14.29 -17.14
C ASP A 21 6.52 15.01 -16.84
N ALA A 22 7.10 14.73 -15.66
CA ALA A 22 8.39 15.21 -15.24
C ALA A 22 9.27 14.08 -14.74
N ALA A 23 10.43 13.88 -15.37
CA ALA A 23 11.48 13.02 -14.85
C ALA A 23 12.72 13.87 -14.52
N ALA A 24 13.32 13.63 -13.35
CA ALA A 24 14.56 14.27 -12.95
C ALA A 24 15.50 13.22 -12.32
N THR A 25 16.75 13.18 -12.80
CA THR A 25 17.80 12.34 -12.24
C THR A 25 19.00 13.21 -11.92
N GLY A 26 19.51 13.11 -10.70
CA GLY A 26 20.71 13.83 -10.26
C GLY A 26 21.70 12.87 -9.65
N THR A 27 22.97 12.99 -10.03
CA THR A 27 24.06 12.17 -9.50
C THR A 27 25.18 13.06 -9.01
N ALA A 28 25.59 12.85 -7.76
CA ALA A 28 26.73 13.50 -7.15
C ALA A 28 27.72 12.44 -6.64
N SER A 29 28.99 12.58 -7.00
CA SER A 29 30.04 11.67 -6.56
C SER A 29 31.28 12.40 -6.04
N SER A 30 31.92 11.84 -5.01
CA SER A 30 33.17 12.36 -4.44
C SER A 30 34.10 11.22 -4.07
N THR A 31 35.36 11.33 -4.46
CA THR A 31 36.44 10.43 -3.99
C THR A 31 37.16 11.01 -2.76
N GLY A 32 36.96 12.29 -2.46
CA GLY A 32 37.54 12.96 -1.31
C GLY A 32 36.73 12.77 -0.02
N PRO A 33 37.29 13.15 1.14
CA PRO A 33 36.68 12.92 2.45
C PRO A 33 35.46 13.82 2.75
N GLY A 34 35.05 14.67 1.81
CA GLY A 34 33.92 15.59 1.98
C GLY A 34 32.57 14.89 1.85
N THR A 35 31.55 15.51 2.44
CA THR A 35 30.15 15.09 2.25
C THR A 35 29.72 15.29 0.81
N VAL A 36 29.07 14.28 0.24
CA VAL A 36 28.42 14.38 -1.07
C VAL A 36 26.91 14.47 -0.89
N ALA A 37 26.27 15.33 -1.67
CA ALA A 37 24.82 15.52 -1.62
C ALA A 37 24.22 15.57 -3.02
N ALA A 38 23.12 14.83 -3.23
CA ALA A 38 22.31 14.90 -4.44
C ALA A 38 20.86 15.22 -4.05
N ASN A 39 20.37 16.39 -4.48
CA ASN A 39 19.00 16.84 -4.21
C ASN A 39 18.27 16.96 -5.54
N VAL A 40 17.19 16.20 -5.71
CA VAL A 40 16.47 16.07 -6.97
C VAL A 40 14.99 16.26 -6.75
N THR A 41 14.38 17.11 -7.59
CA THR A 41 12.94 17.37 -7.55
C THR A 41 12.34 17.21 -8.93
N ALA A 42 11.30 16.41 -9.04
CA ALA A 42 10.43 16.31 -10.21
C ALA A 42 9.02 16.79 -9.83
N THR A 43 8.45 17.65 -10.66
CA THR A 43 7.07 18.14 -10.47
C THR A 43 6.32 17.98 -11.78
N GLY A 44 5.28 17.15 -11.78
CA GLY A 44 4.40 16.94 -12.92
C GLY A 44 3.66 18.22 -13.30
N GLY A 45 3.27 18.34 -14.57
CA GLY A 45 2.46 19.47 -15.05
C GLY A 45 1.03 19.36 -14.56
N ASN A 46 0.36 20.49 -14.31
CA ASN A 46 -1.05 20.47 -13.92
C ASN A 46 -1.93 20.11 -15.12
N GLY A 47 -3.03 19.40 -14.89
CA GLY A 47 -4.07 19.17 -15.87
C GLY A 47 -4.81 20.46 -16.25
N GLY A 48 -5.24 20.55 -17.49
CA GLY A 48 -6.03 21.67 -18.01
C GLY A 48 -7.48 21.61 -17.51
N ALA A 49 -8.06 22.77 -17.20
CA ALA A 49 -9.46 22.87 -16.80
C ALA A 49 -10.43 22.65 -17.99
N SER A 50 -11.64 22.16 -17.72
CA SER A 50 -12.75 22.15 -18.68
C SER A 50 -14.02 22.72 -18.05
N SER A 51 -14.78 23.50 -18.83
CA SER A 51 -16.05 24.10 -18.41
C SER A 51 -17.28 23.25 -18.71
N SER A 52 -17.13 22.13 -19.44
CA SER A 52 -18.27 21.33 -19.93
C SER A 52 -18.01 19.82 -19.92
N GLY A 53 -16.89 19.37 -19.35
CA GLY A 53 -16.47 17.97 -19.29
C GLY A 53 -15.43 17.77 -18.17
N PRO A 54 -14.95 16.53 -17.92
CA PRO A 54 -13.90 16.32 -16.94
C PRO A 54 -12.63 17.08 -17.33
N GLY A 55 -11.97 17.65 -16.32
CA GLY A 55 -10.67 18.29 -16.51
C GLY A 55 -9.57 17.26 -16.81
N GLY A 56 -8.44 17.73 -17.32
CA GLY A 56 -7.30 16.86 -17.61
C GLY A 56 -6.65 16.32 -16.34
N PHE A 57 -6.09 15.12 -16.40
CA PHE A 57 -5.31 14.59 -15.29
C PHE A 57 -3.99 15.36 -15.09
N GLY A 58 -3.46 15.31 -13.87
CA GLY A 58 -2.10 15.74 -13.61
C GLY A 58 -1.06 14.88 -14.31
N GLY A 59 0.10 15.47 -14.65
CA GLY A 59 1.24 14.72 -15.18
C GLY A 59 1.97 13.94 -14.09
N ASN A 60 2.63 12.85 -14.47
CA ASN A 60 3.42 12.02 -13.57
C ASN A 60 4.74 12.69 -13.15
N ALA A 61 5.30 12.30 -12.01
CA ALA A 61 6.57 12.79 -11.50
C ALA A 61 7.49 11.64 -11.07
N THR A 62 8.73 11.64 -11.57
CA THR A 62 9.77 10.69 -11.17
C THR A 62 11.05 11.41 -10.80
N ALA A 63 11.49 11.27 -9.55
CA ALA A 63 12.74 11.87 -9.06
C ALA A 63 13.71 10.78 -8.60
N ILE A 64 14.95 10.81 -9.12
CA ILE A 64 16.00 9.85 -8.75
C ILE A 64 17.25 10.62 -8.30
N ALA A 65 17.61 10.48 -7.04
CA ALA A 65 18.81 11.09 -6.45
C ALA A 65 19.88 10.02 -6.15
N ASN A 66 21.09 10.20 -6.68
CA ASN A 66 22.22 9.30 -6.45
C ASN A 66 23.39 10.06 -5.81
N ALA A 67 23.81 9.67 -4.62
CA ALA A 67 24.93 10.26 -3.89
C ALA A 67 25.98 9.19 -3.55
N THR A 68 27.20 9.31 -4.06
CA THR A 68 28.26 8.31 -3.84
C THR A 68 29.54 8.94 -3.32
N GLY A 69 29.95 8.61 -2.11
CA GLY A 69 31.11 9.20 -1.44
C GLY A 69 31.92 8.18 -0.63
N THR A 70 33.18 8.49 -0.35
CA THR A 70 34.01 7.71 0.59
C THR A 70 33.73 8.08 2.05
N ALA A 71 33.05 9.20 2.29
CA ALA A 71 32.63 9.71 3.59
C ALA A 71 31.09 9.74 3.69
N ALA A 72 30.51 10.83 4.19
CA ALA A 72 29.05 10.99 4.28
C ALA A 72 28.41 11.19 2.90
N ALA A 73 27.30 10.51 2.63
CA ALA A 73 26.52 10.64 1.40
C ALA A 73 25.04 10.90 1.71
N ASN A 74 24.50 11.97 1.15
CA ASN A 74 23.11 12.38 1.32
C ASN A 74 22.40 12.38 -0.03
N ALA A 75 21.34 11.58 -0.17
CA ALA A 75 20.49 11.60 -1.36
C ALA A 75 19.07 12.01 -0.94
N THR A 76 18.52 13.01 -1.62
CA THR A 76 17.14 13.46 -1.40
C THR A 76 16.42 13.54 -2.73
N ALA A 77 15.38 12.72 -2.90
CA ALA A 77 14.51 12.71 -4.07
C ALA A 77 13.10 13.14 -3.67
N MET A 78 12.53 14.10 -4.40
CA MET A 78 11.17 14.60 -4.20
C MET A 78 10.39 14.55 -5.50
N ALA A 79 9.28 13.82 -5.52
CA ALA A 79 8.41 13.68 -6.68
C ALA A 79 7.00 14.19 -6.33
N ASP A 80 6.60 15.29 -6.96
CA ASP A 80 5.28 15.88 -6.80
C ASP A 80 4.48 15.67 -8.07
N ALA A 81 3.44 14.85 -8.03
CA ALA A 81 2.55 14.68 -9.17
C ALA A 81 1.89 16.02 -9.55
N GLY A 82 1.57 16.16 -10.83
CA GLY A 82 0.82 17.30 -11.32
C GLY A 82 -0.59 17.33 -10.72
N ASN A 83 -1.13 18.52 -10.48
CA ASN A 83 -2.49 18.62 -9.97
C ASN A 83 -3.51 18.47 -11.10
N GLY A 84 -4.56 17.70 -10.87
CA GLY A 84 -5.79 17.83 -11.65
C GLY A 84 -6.53 19.13 -11.26
N PRO A 85 -7.30 19.76 -12.17
CA PRO A 85 -8.30 20.76 -11.78
C PRO A 85 -9.34 20.09 -10.85
N THR A 86 -10.08 20.89 -10.08
CA THR A 86 -11.01 20.42 -9.03
C THR A 86 -11.79 19.16 -9.41
N GLY A 87 -11.54 18.06 -8.69
CA GLY A 87 -12.18 16.75 -8.88
C GLY A 87 -11.46 15.78 -9.83
N ALA A 88 -10.46 16.23 -10.59
CA ALA A 88 -9.63 15.34 -11.41
C ALA A 88 -8.48 14.72 -10.60
N LEU A 89 -8.06 13.53 -11.00
CA LEU A 89 -6.95 12.81 -10.36
C LEU A 89 -5.61 13.47 -10.69
N GLN A 90 -4.70 13.47 -9.72
CA GLN A 90 -3.30 13.82 -9.93
C GLN A 90 -2.58 12.69 -10.69
N GLY A 91 -1.39 12.98 -11.19
CA GLY A 91 -0.52 11.94 -11.78
C GLY A 91 0.09 11.02 -10.72
N THR A 92 0.91 10.07 -11.15
CA THR A 92 1.69 9.21 -10.24
C THR A 92 2.97 9.92 -9.79
N ALA A 93 3.43 9.65 -8.57
CA ALA A 93 4.69 10.17 -8.04
C ALA A 93 5.59 9.04 -7.54
N VAL A 94 6.84 9.02 -8.01
CA VAL A 94 7.86 8.04 -7.66
C VAL A 94 9.15 8.76 -7.30
N ALA A 95 9.64 8.59 -6.08
CA ALA A 95 10.89 9.14 -5.60
C ALA A 95 11.83 8.02 -5.16
N GLN A 96 13.07 8.06 -5.64
CA GLN A 96 14.11 7.08 -5.32
C GLN A 96 15.40 7.78 -4.91
N ALA A 97 15.91 7.45 -3.73
CA ALA A 97 17.15 7.99 -3.20
C ALA A 97 18.16 6.87 -2.95
N ASN A 98 19.30 6.95 -3.63
CA ASN A 98 20.42 6.03 -3.54
C ASN A 98 21.61 6.75 -2.92
N ALA A 99 22.07 6.28 -1.77
CA ALA A 99 23.24 6.84 -1.12
C ALA A 99 24.26 5.74 -0.78
N THR A 100 25.51 5.97 -1.18
CA THR A 100 26.64 5.10 -0.86
C THR A 100 27.70 5.88 -0.12
N GLY A 101 27.98 5.50 1.12
CA GLY A 101 28.96 6.16 1.98
C GLY A 101 29.11 5.46 3.33
N THR A 102 29.89 6.05 4.24
CA THR A 102 30.07 5.55 5.61
C THR A 102 29.02 6.08 6.58
N SER A 103 28.30 7.13 6.20
CA SER A 103 27.24 7.80 6.95
C SER A 103 26.40 8.69 6.02
N GLY A 104 25.38 9.34 6.56
CA GLY A 104 24.46 10.20 5.81
C GLY A 104 23.06 9.58 5.73
N THR A 105 22.24 10.07 4.80
CA THR A 105 20.82 9.70 4.69
C THR A 105 20.37 9.62 3.24
N ALA A 106 19.60 8.57 2.91
CA ALA A 106 18.77 8.52 1.72
C ALA A 106 17.32 8.84 2.11
N THR A 107 16.73 9.85 1.48
CA THR A 107 15.36 10.30 1.71
C THR A 107 14.60 10.38 0.41
N ALA A 108 13.48 9.69 0.31
CA ALA A 108 12.56 9.78 -0.80
C ALA A 108 11.21 10.31 -0.31
N ASP A 109 10.58 11.18 -1.10
CA ASP A 109 9.29 11.80 -0.80
C ASP A 109 8.46 11.87 -2.08
N ALA A 110 7.28 11.25 -2.08
CA ALA A 110 6.39 11.20 -3.22
C ALA A 110 5.00 11.69 -2.82
N GLN A 111 4.40 12.56 -3.62
CA GLN A 111 3.06 13.12 -3.37
C GLN A 111 2.15 13.05 -4.60
N SER A 112 0.91 12.62 -4.39
CA SER A 112 -0.18 12.57 -5.36
C SER A 112 -1.53 12.82 -4.66
N GLY A 113 -2.66 12.53 -5.31
CA GLY A 113 -4.01 12.67 -4.75
C GLY A 113 -5.09 12.92 -5.81
N GLY A 114 -6.22 13.45 -5.38
CA GLY A 114 -7.33 13.87 -6.23
C GLY A 114 -8.62 13.07 -6.02
N GLY A 115 -9.76 13.70 -6.31
CA GLY A 115 -11.08 13.11 -6.06
C GLY A 115 -11.35 12.89 -4.57
N LEU A 116 -11.87 11.70 -4.24
CA LEU A 116 -12.20 11.27 -2.86
C LEU A 116 -10.96 11.24 -1.96
N VAL A 117 -9.82 10.73 -2.45
CA VAL A 117 -8.54 10.75 -1.73
C VAL A 117 -7.76 11.99 -2.15
N THR A 118 -8.08 13.10 -1.50
CA THR A 118 -7.56 14.44 -1.84
C THR A 118 -6.04 14.55 -1.80
N SER A 119 -5.36 13.79 -0.94
CA SER A 119 -3.90 13.73 -0.88
C SER A 119 -3.44 12.32 -0.51
N VAL A 120 -2.39 11.85 -1.20
CA VAL A 120 -1.61 10.66 -0.88
C VAL A 120 -0.15 11.08 -0.83
N ARG A 121 0.55 10.76 0.25
CA ARG A 121 2.00 11.00 0.34
C ARG A 121 2.68 9.76 0.89
N ALA A 122 3.84 9.45 0.36
CA ALA A 122 4.74 8.43 0.89
C ALA A 122 6.11 9.05 1.12
N GLN A 123 6.75 8.70 2.24
CA GLN A 123 8.09 9.18 2.56
C GLN A 123 8.88 8.06 3.22
N THR A 124 10.15 7.98 2.85
CA THR A 124 11.09 7.05 3.43
C THR A 124 12.37 7.75 3.85
N VAL A 125 12.92 7.35 4.99
CA VAL A 125 14.18 7.85 5.54
C VAL A 125 15.04 6.66 5.92
N ALA A 126 16.16 6.50 5.20
CA ALA A 126 17.10 5.40 5.39
C ALA A 126 18.50 5.94 5.73
N PRO A 127 19.01 5.68 6.94
CA PRO A 127 20.39 6.00 7.29
C PRO A 127 21.39 5.19 6.46
N VAL A 128 22.48 5.85 6.05
CA VAL A 128 23.53 5.22 5.24
C VAL A 128 24.53 4.50 6.12
N VAL A 129 24.87 3.26 5.74
CA VAL A 129 25.93 2.46 6.36
C VAL A 129 26.95 1.96 5.32
N SER A 130 26.44 1.60 4.15
CA SER A 130 27.22 1.27 2.97
C SER A 130 26.46 1.80 1.75
N THR A 131 25.86 0.92 0.94
CA THR A 131 24.88 1.29 -0.08
C THR A 131 23.48 1.18 0.50
N THR A 132 22.70 2.24 0.39
CA THR A 132 21.36 2.36 0.94
C THR A 132 20.41 2.89 -0.13
N HIS A 133 19.23 2.28 -0.19
CA HIS A 133 18.19 2.61 -1.15
C HIS A 133 16.88 2.90 -0.42
N ALA A 134 16.32 4.08 -0.64
CA ALA A 134 15.01 4.48 -0.17
C ALA A 134 14.08 4.71 -1.38
N ASP A 135 12.90 4.09 -1.38
CA ASP A 135 11.89 4.20 -2.44
C ASP A 135 10.56 4.68 -1.81
N SER A 136 9.95 5.70 -2.39
CA SER A 136 8.65 6.22 -2.01
C SER A 136 7.77 6.36 -3.24
N ARG A 137 6.55 5.85 -3.17
CA ARG A 137 5.58 5.92 -4.26
C ARG A 137 4.23 6.39 -3.75
N ALA A 138 3.69 7.43 -4.37
CA ALA A 138 2.34 7.92 -4.11
C ALA A 138 1.56 7.90 -5.42
N ILE A 139 0.53 7.08 -5.47
CA ILE A 139 -0.19 6.77 -6.70
C ILE A 139 -1.69 6.83 -6.45
N VAL A 140 -2.49 7.15 -7.48
CA VAL A 140 -3.95 7.14 -7.40
C VAL A 140 -4.53 6.44 -8.63
N SER A 141 -5.47 5.51 -8.42
CA SER A 141 -6.23 4.83 -9.48
C SER A 141 -5.40 4.07 -10.54
N THR A 142 -4.18 3.64 -10.19
CA THR A 142 -3.39 2.69 -10.98
C THR A 142 -3.03 1.48 -10.12
N PRO A 143 -2.55 0.37 -10.71
CA PRO A 143 -2.21 -0.83 -9.95
C PRO A 143 -1.26 -0.55 -8.78
N ALA A 144 -1.54 -1.15 -7.63
CA ALA A 144 -0.73 -1.05 -6.43
C ALA A 144 0.56 -1.89 -6.52
N SER A 145 1.59 -1.51 -5.76
CA SER A 145 2.84 -2.29 -5.61
C SER A 145 2.76 -3.12 -4.33
N ASP A 146 3.15 -4.39 -4.40
CA ASP A 146 3.00 -5.43 -3.37
C ASP A 146 4.22 -5.50 -2.42
N ALA A 147 4.10 -6.09 -1.23
CA ALA A 147 5.18 -6.35 -0.28
C ALA A 147 6.44 -6.99 -0.89
N THR A 148 6.29 -7.78 -1.95
CA THR A 148 7.38 -8.39 -2.72
C THR A 148 8.21 -7.36 -3.50
N ASP A 149 7.60 -6.25 -3.94
CA ASP A 149 8.30 -5.12 -4.58
C ASP A 149 9.18 -4.34 -3.58
N ALA A 150 8.88 -4.45 -2.29
CA ALA A 150 9.63 -3.83 -1.20
C ALA A 150 10.85 -4.65 -0.75
N ALA A 151 10.99 -5.90 -1.21
CA ALA A 151 12.08 -6.78 -0.81
C ALA A 151 13.46 -6.19 -1.16
N GLY A 152 14.41 -6.27 -0.21
CA GLY A 152 15.75 -5.67 -0.34
C GLY A 152 15.84 -4.14 -0.32
N ILE A 153 14.72 -3.41 -0.28
CA ILE A 153 14.72 -1.94 -0.18
C ILE A 153 14.91 -1.53 1.29
N HIS A 154 15.82 -0.61 1.57
CA HIS A 154 16.19 -0.30 2.95
C HIS A 154 15.11 0.48 3.69
N ALA A 155 14.37 1.33 2.98
CA ALA A 155 13.11 1.90 3.43
C ALA A 155 12.17 2.04 2.23
N SER A 156 11.01 1.39 2.30
CA SER A 156 9.99 1.38 1.25
C SER A 156 8.64 1.85 1.80
N ALA A 157 8.03 2.82 1.12
CA ALA A 157 6.66 3.25 1.38
C ALA A 157 5.93 3.40 0.05
N PHE A 158 5.01 2.49 -0.24
CA PHE A 158 4.17 2.53 -1.43
C PHE A 158 2.74 2.80 -0.98
N ALA A 159 2.16 3.90 -1.43
CA ALA A 159 0.83 4.34 -1.05
C ALA A 159 -0.01 4.54 -2.30
N THR A 160 -1.09 3.77 -2.40
CA THR A 160 -2.04 3.83 -3.52
C THR A 160 -3.39 4.28 -2.98
N GLY A 161 -3.87 5.44 -3.41
CA GLY A 161 -5.23 5.90 -3.16
C GLY A 161 -6.20 5.43 -4.22
N LEU A 162 -7.43 5.11 -3.83
CA LEU A 162 -8.49 4.63 -4.75
C LEU A 162 -7.99 3.48 -5.65
N PRO A 163 -7.51 2.36 -5.08
CA PRO A 163 -7.01 1.24 -5.85
C PRO A 163 -8.10 0.67 -6.77
N GLN A 164 -7.70 -0.04 -7.83
CA GLN A 164 -8.69 -0.72 -8.66
C GLN A 164 -9.29 -1.88 -7.88
N MET A 165 -10.54 -2.25 -8.22
CA MET A 165 -11.22 -3.35 -7.53
C MET A 165 -10.46 -4.67 -7.69
N ALA A 166 -9.86 -4.91 -8.86
CA ALA A 166 -9.04 -6.10 -9.09
C ALA A 166 -7.83 -6.13 -8.13
N ASP A 167 -7.14 -4.99 -7.94
CA ASP A 167 -6.01 -4.90 -7.01
C ASP A 167 -6.46 -5.21 -5.57
N ALA A 168 -7.59 -4.64 -5.14
CA ALA A 168 -8.12 -4.91 -3.79
C ALA A 168 -8.45 -6.40 -3.59
N LEU A 169 -9.01 -7.07 -4.60
CA LEU A 169 -9.30 -8.51 -4.53
C LEU A 169 -8.03 -9.36 -4.51
N ASP A 170 -7.02 -9.00 -5.29
CA ASP A 170 -5.72 -9.70 -5.31
C ASP A 170 -5.05 -9.63 -3.93
N TYR A 171 -5.12 -8.49 -3.24
CA TYR A 171 -4.58 -8.32 -1.88
C TYR A 171 -5.35 -9.07 -0.80
N PHE A 172 -6.63 -9.36 -1.03
CA PHE A 172 -7.39 -10.24 -0.16
C PHE A 172 -7.13 -11.72 -0.45
N ALA A 173 -6.46 -12.07 -1.55
CA ALA A 173 -6.16 -13.46 -1.85
C ALA A 173 -5.19 -14.01 -0.78
N GLY A 174 -5.60 -15.08 -0.09
CA GLY A 174 -4.83 -15.64 1.03
C GLY A 174 -5.15 -15.03 2.40
N ASN A 175 -5.89 -13.91 2.44
CA ASN A 175 -6.29 -13.20 3.66
C ASN A 175 -7.79 -13.44 3.95
N LEU A 176 -8.09 -14.66 4.39
CA LEU A 176 -9.46 -15.17 4.52
C LEU A 176 -10.22 -14.52 5.68
N ASN A 177 -9.52 -14.11 6.73
CA ASN A 177 -10.14 -13.42 7.86
C ASN A 177 -10.45 -11.95 7.53
N ALA A 178 -9.61 -11.26 6.76
CA ALA A 178 -9.81 -9.85 6.44
C ALA A 178 -10.93 -9.60 5.40
N ARG A 179 -11.06 -10.47 4.39
CA ARG A 179 -11.98 -10.28 3.24
C ARG A 179 -13.46 -10.11 3.61
N PRO A 180 -14.06 -10.89 4.55
CA PRO A 180 -15.48 -10.78 4.88
C PRO A 180 -15.93 -9.41 5.41
N HIS A 181 -15.00 -8.62 5.95
CA HIS A 181 -15.27 -7.30 6.51
C HIS A 181 -15.46 -6.20 5.44
N PHE A 182 -15.15 -6.50 4.17
CA PHE A 182 -15.30 -5.56 3.06
C PHE A 182 -16.34 -6.08 2.06
N ASN A 183 -17.50 -5.41 2.01
CA ASN A 183 -18.55 -5.68 1.03
C ASN A 183 -18.24 -4.91 -0.26
N LEU A 184 -17.48 -5.51 -1.17
CA LEU A 184 -16.95 -4.86 -2.35
C LEU A 184 -17.97 -4.84 -3.51
N ALA A 185 -17.84 -3.88 -4.43
CA ALA A 185 -18.73 -3.80 -5.58
C ALA A 185 -18.60 -5.03 -6.48
N GLY A 186 -19.68 -5.82 -6.59
CA GLY A 186 -19.69 -7.12 -7.26
C GLY A 186 -20.06 -8.27 -6.31
N ASP A 187 -19.88 -8.06 -5.00
CA ASP A 187 -20.38 -8.96 -3.99
C ASP A 187 -21.91 -8.98 -4.00
N THR A 188 -22.50 -10.15 -3.75
CA THR A 188 -23.95 -10.32 -3.59
C THR A 188 -24.39 -10.22 -2.14
N LEU A 189 -23.49 -9.74 -1.27
CA LEU A 189 -23.69 -9.61 0.17
C LEU A 189 -24.70 -8.49 0.48
N ALA A 190 -25.68 -8.78 1.32
CA ALA A 190 -26.64 -7.77 1.75
C ALA A 190 -25.98 -6.74 2.71
N GLY A 191 -26.47 -5.50 2.70
CA GLY A 191 -25.91 -4.41 3.50
C GLY A 191 -25.31 -3.28 2.66
N ALA A 192 -24.62 -2.36 3.32
CA ALA A 192 -23.98 -1.23 2.64
C ALA A 192 -22.64 -1.65 2.03
N SER A 193 -22.45 -1.34 0.76
CA SER A 193 -21.17 -1.52 0.07
C SER A 193 -20.06 -0.69 0.73
N SER A 194 -18.88 -1.27 0.79
CA SER A 194 -17.66 -0.67 1.33
C SER A 194 -16.94 0.16 0.27
N ASP A 195 -16.23 1.20 0.71
CA ASP A 195 -15.33 2.00 -0.13
C ASP A 195 -13.89 1.75 0.29
N VAL A 196 -13.08 1.18 -0.61
CA VAL A 196 -11.64 1.06 -0.38
C VAL A 196 -10.97 2.40 -0.63
N PHE A 197 -10.31 2.95 0.38
CA PHE A 197 -9.64 4.24 0.31
C PHE A 197 -8.20 4.10 -0.16
N GLY A 198 -7.50 3.08 0.31
CA GLY A 198 -6.11 2.89 -0.10
C GLY A 198 -5.54 1.53 0.21
N LEU A 199 -4.45 1.24 -0.51
CA LEU A 199 -3.52 0.15 -0.29
C LEU A 199 -2.16 0.75 0.08
N VAL A 200 -1.49 0.15 1.06
CA VAL A 200 -0.18 0.61 1.52
C VAL A 200 0.74 -0.58 1.74
N THR A 201 1.95 -0.47 1.20
CA THR A 201 3.07 -1.36 1.52
C THR A 201 4.12 -0.57 2.27
N LEU A 202 4.48 -1.04 3.46
CA LEU A 202 5.56 -0.46 4.25
C LEU A 202 6.63 -1.52 4.50
N GLY A 203 7.89 -1.13 4.39
CA GLY A 203 8.98 -2.04 4.68
C GLY A 203 10.30 -1.35 4.99
N GLY A 204 11.24 -2.18 5.42
CA GLY A 204 12.63 -1.82 5.60
C GLY A 204 13.54 -3.03 5.53
N ALA A 205 14.79 -2.80 5.15
CA ALA A 205 15.79 -3.83 5.03
C ALA A 205 17.19 -3.29 5.37
N PHE A 206 18.09 -4.20 5.69
CA PHE A 206 19.46 -3.90 6.01
C PHE A 206 20.38 -4.83 5.24
N THR A 207 21.18 -4.28 4.33
CA THR A 207 22.11 -5.12 3.54
C THR A 207 23.27 -5.61 4.40
N ALA A 208 24.07 -4.70 4.96
CA ALA A 208 25.22 -5.01 5.80
C ALA A 208 25.77 -3.75 6.49
N GLY A 209 26.35 -3.93 7.68
CA GLY A 209 26.95 -2.85 8.45
C GLY A 209 27.26 -3.25 9.88
N ALA A 210 28.07 -2.46 10.59
CA ALA A 210 28.51 -2.77 11.94
C ALA A 210 27.63 -2.15 13.05
N ALA A 211 26.73 -1.22 12.72
CA ALA A 211 25.94 -0.47 13.68
C ALA A 211 24.44 -0.60 13.40
N SER A 212 23.66 -0.72 14.47
CA SER A 212 22.21 -0.74 14.39
C SER A 212 21.67 0.57 13.83
N LYS A 213 20.71 0.47 12.90
CA LYS A 213 20.06 1.59 12.23
C LYS A 213 18.55 1.43 12.26
N THR A 214 17.87 2.56 12.31
CA THR A 214 16.41 2.65 12.20
C THR A 214 16.04 3.20 10.83
N TYR A 215 15.23 2.45 10.10
CA TYR A 215 14.65 2.79 8.82
C TYR A 215 13.18 3.18 9.03
N THR A 216 12.77 4.30 8.47
CA THR A 216 11.40 4.81 8.65
C THR A 216 10.70 4.89 7.29
N SER A 217 9.49 4.35 7.25
CA SER A 217 8.61 4.34 6.09
C SER A 217 7.23 4.82 6.52
N THR A 218 6.70 5.84 5.85
CA THR A 218 5.47 6.50 6.27
C THR A 218 4.58 6.82 5.08
N ALA A 219 3.27 6.61 5.23
CA ALA A 219 2.25 6.97 4.26
C ALA A 219 1.19 7.87 4.92
N TRP A 220 0.77 8.91 4.21
CA TRP A 220 -0.28 9.85 4.62
C TRP A 220 -1.41 9.85 3.62
N PHE A 221 -2.63 9.94 4.14
CA PHE A 221 -3.84 10.07 3.36
C PHE A 221 -4.73 11.17 3.93
N SER A 222 -5.37 11.93 3.04
CA SER A 222 -6.46 12.86 3.37
C SER A 222 -7.65 12.53 2.49
N ILE A 223 -8.78 12.15 3.09
CA ILE A 223 -9.97 11.65 2.40
C ILE A 223 -11.16 12.59 2.63
N ASP A 224 -11.80 13.06 1.57
CA ASP A 224 -13.03 13.87 1.65
C ASP A 224 -14.25 12.96 1.76
N LEU A 225 -14.63 12.62 2.99
CA LEU A 225 -15.78 11.75 3.27
C LEU A 225 -17.13 12.33 2.82
N ASN A 226 -17.20 13.58 2.35
CA ASN A 226 -18.42 14.15 1.77
C ASN A 226 -18.64 13.72 0.32
N GLN A 227 -17.61 13.19 -0.33
CA GLN A 227 -17.68 12.65 -1.69
C GLN A 227 -18.08 11.17 -1.74
N LEU A 228 -18.28 10.53 -0.59
CA LEU A 228 -18.74 9.13 -0.53
C LEU A 228 -20.14 9.00 -1.11
N VAL A 229 -20.29 8.00 -1.99
CA VAL A 229 -21.58 7.60 -2.56
C VAL A 229 -22.29 6.63 -1.61
N ASN A 230 -21.53 5.75 -0.97
CA ASN A 230 -22.01 4.82 0.03
C ASN A 230 -22.15 5.51 1.41
N PRO A 231 -23.01 4.99 2.30
CA PRO A 231 -23.16 5.56 3.63
C PRO A 231 -21.84 5.45 4.42
N ARG A 232 -21.60 6.42 5.31
CA ARG A 232 -20.46 6.35 6.22
C ARG A 232 -20.64 5.20 7.22
N GLN A 233 -19.64 4.33 7.27
CA GLN A 233 -19.51 3.15 8.14
C GLN A 233 -18.33 3.37 9.10
N ASN A 234 -17.59 2.33 9.47
CA ASN A 234 -16.37 2.43 10.26
C ASN A 234 -15.14 2.55 9.36
N LEU A 235 -14.06 3.09 9.92
CA LEU A 235 -12.74 3.01 9.30
C LEU A 235 -12.13 1.67 9.69
N LEU A 236 -12.05 0.74 8.74
CA LEU A 236 -11.37 -0.53 8.93
C LEU A 236 -10.01 -0.51 8.22
N VAL A 237 -9.03 -1.17 8.84
CA VAL A 237 -7.70 -1.44 8.27
C VAL A 237 -7.47 -2.95 8.31
N ALA A 238 -7.43 -3.57 7.14
CA ALA A 238 -6.96 -4.94 6.97
C ALA A 238 -5.44 -4.95 6.88
N LEU A 239 -4.81 -5.70 7.76
CA LEU A 239 -3.40 -6.05 7.74
C LEU A 239 -3.30 -7.39 7.01
N LEU A 240 -2.53 -7.43 5.94
CA LEU A 240 -2.59 -8.48 4.93
C LEU A 240 -1.27 -9.26 4.91
N ASP A 241 -0.61 -9.36 3.77
CA ASP A 241 0.54 -10.24 3.63
C ASP A 241 1.81 -9.65 4.25
N THR A 242 2.58 -10.51 4.90
CA THR A 242 3.89 -10.18 5.48
C THR A 242 5.02 -10.86 4.73
N THR A 243 6.16 -10.18 4.60
CA THR A 243 7.40 -10.72 4.03
C THR A 243 8.58 -10.44 4.95
N SER A 244 9.29 -11.49 5.36
CA SER A 244 10.51 -11.38 6.18
C SER A 244 11.76 -11.86 5.44
N GLN A 245 12.88 -11.19 5.66
CA GLN A 245 14.20 -11.52 5.10
C GLN A 245 15.22 -11.69 6.24
N GLY A 246 16.17 -12.61 6.07
CA GLY A 246 17.24 -12.83 7.07
C GLY A 246 16.68 -13.10 8.47
N ALA A 247 17.21 -12.39 9.47
CA ALA A 247 16.70 -12.45 10.85
C ALA A 247 15.44 -11.56 11.09
N GLY A 248 15.00 -10.80 10.08
CA GLY A 248 13.90 -9.85 10.17
C GLY A 248 14.33 -8.49 10.71
N PHE A 249 14.30 -8.33 12.04
CA PHE A 249 14.61 -7.08 12.72
C PHE A 249 14.95 -7.31 14.21
N ASP A 250 15.62 -6.34 14.83
CA ASP A 250 15.81 -6.31 16.30
C ASP A 250 14.59 -5.68 17.00
N SER A 251 14.01 -4.65 16.37
CA SER A 251 12.78 -4.02 16.82
C SER A 251 12.00 -3.45 15.63
N LEU A 252 10.69 -3.67 15.64
CA LEU A 252 9.75 -3.12 14.66
C LEU A 252 8.66 -2.35 15.40
N GLN A 253 8.41 -1.10 15.01
CA GLN A 253 7.30 -0.32 15.54
C GLN A 253 6.33 0.02 14.39
N PHE A 254 5.06 -0.27 14.59
CA PHE A 254 3.97 0.09 13.69
C PHE A 254 2.99 1.03 14.38
N GLN A 255 2.65 2.13 13.70
CA GLN A 255 1.80 3.17 14.24
C GLN A 255 0.75 3.61 13.23
N ILE A 256 -0.46 3.87 13.76
CA ILE A 256 -1.53 4.52 13.01
C ILE A 256 -1.98 5.75 13.77
N THR A 257 -2.01 6.88 13.07
CA THR A 257 -2.59 8.13 13.58
C THR A 257 -3.85 8.45 12.79
N ARG A 258 -4.94 8.76 13.49
CA ARG A 258 -6.21 9.21 12.94
C ARG A 258 -6.49 10.63 13.46
N GLU A 259 -6.71 11.59 12.57
CA GLU A 259 -6.96 12.99 12.93
C GLU A 259 -5.87 13.59 13.85
N GLY A 260 -4.60 13.18 13.65
CA GLY A 260 -3.48 13.60 14.50
C GLY A 260 -3.39 12.89 15.86
N VAL A 261 -4.31 11.97 16.19
CA VAL A 261 -4.29 11.16 17.41
C VAL A 261 -3.76 9.76 17.13
N LEU A 262 -2.78 9.32 17.92
CA LEU A 262 -2.22 7.97 17.83
C LEU A 262 -3.26 6.95 18.31
N VAL A 263 -3.75 6.11 17.40
CA VAL A 263 -4.79 5.10 17.67
C VAL A 263 -4.22 3.68 17.72
N VAL A 264 -3.10 3.43 17.06
CA VAL A 264 -2.35 2.16 17.13
C VAL A 264 -0.88 2.48 17.34
N ASN A 265 -0.23 1.74 18.25
CA ASN A 265 1.18 1.90 18.55
C ASN A 265 1.75 0.58 19.09
N GLU A 266 2.03 -0.34 18.17
CA GLU A 266 2.55 -1.65 18.50
C GLU A 266 4.05 -1.70 18.28
N THR A 267 4.75 -2.44 19.15
CA THR A 267 6.20 -2.67 19.03
C THR A 267 6.49 -4.15 19.19
N PHE A 268 7.16 -4.70 18.19
CA PHE A 268 7.51 -6.10 18.09
C PHE A 268 9.01 -6.28 18.27
N ALA A 269 9.39 -7.32 19.01
CA ALA A 269 10.78 -7.72 19.19
C ALA A 269 11.13 -8.99 18.39
N THR A 270 10.14 -9.62 17.76
CA THR A 270 10.33 -10.85 16.96
C THR A 270 9.43 -10.84 15.73
N VAL A 271 9.89 -11.49 14.66
CA VAL A 271 9.10 -11.69 13.43
C VAL A 271 7.80 -12.44 13.72
N ALA A 272 7.84 -13.47 14.58
CA ALA A 272 6.64 -14.24 14.91
C ALA A 272 5.54 -13.39 15.58
N ALA A 273 5.92 -12.46 16.48
CA ALA A 273 4.96 -11.56 17.10
C ALA A 273 4.42 -10.52 16.11
N ALA A 274 5.27 -10.04 15.19
CA ALA A 274 4.83 -9.14 14.13
C ALA A 274 3.85 -9.83 13.17
N ASN A 275 4.15 -11.04 12.69
CA ASN A 275 3.25 -11.79 11.82
C ASN A 275 1.91 -12.08 12.50
N ALA A 276 1.91 -12.48 13.78
CA ALA A 276 0.66 -12.71 14.50
C ALA A 276 -0.26 -11.48 14.58
N PHE A 277 0.26 -10.27 14.40
CA PHE A 277 -0.51 -9.03 14.42
C PHE A 277 -0.74 -8.43 13.03
N LEU A 278 0.26 -8.51 12.14
CA LEU A 278 0.29 -7.84 10.84
C LEU A 278 -0.18 -8.74 9.69
N ASP A 279 -0.49 -10.02 9.95
CA ASP A 279 -0.88 -11.03 8.96
C ASP A 279 -2.37 -11.42 9.12
N ASP A 280 -3.17 -11.20 8.07
CA ASP A 280 -4.61 -11.51 8.00
C ASP A 280 -5.43 -11.01 9.21
N GLN A 281 -5.18 -9.79 9.67
CA GLN A 281 -5.87 -9.17 10.81
C GLN A 281 -6.70 -7.95 10.38
N ILE A 282 -7.76 -7.66 11.14
CA ILE A 282 -8.60 -6.47 10.94
C ILE A 282 -8.51 -5.55 12.15
N LEU A 283 -8.32 -4.25 11.91
CA LEU A 283 -8.38 -3.21 12.91
C LEU A 283 -9.60 -2.32 12.65
N ASP A 284 -10.49 -2.20 13.62
CA ASP A 284 -11.56 -1.20 13.60
C ASP A 284 -11.10 0.05 14.33
N LEU A 285 -10.89 1.13 13.57
CA LEU A 285 -10.43 2.41 14.10
C LEU A 285 -11.59 3.35 14.48
N GLY A 286 -12.84 2.87 14.39
CA GLY A 286 -14.05 3.54 14.82
C GLY A 286 -14.84 4.22 13.70
N SER A 287 -16.03 4.72 14.05
CA SER A 287 -17.02 5.23 13.09
C SER A 287 -16.58 6.51 12.34
N ASN A 288 -16.89 6.57 11.05
CA ASN A 288 -16.76 7.74 10.17
C ASN A 288 -18.00 8.67 10.17
N ALA A 289 -18.98 8.40 11.05
CA ALA A 289 -20.24 9.14 11.10
C ALA A 289 -20.06 10.67 11.24
N PHE A 290 -21.07 11.40 10.75
CA PHE A 290 -21.13 12.86 10.88
C PHE A 290 -21.00 13.28 12.35
N GLY A 291 -19.94 14.02 12.69
CA GLY A 291 -19.61 14.44 14.06
C GLY A 291 -18.31 13.83 14.61
N ASN A 292 -17.87 12.68 14.08
CA ASN A 292 -16.59 12.06 14.48
C ASN A 292 -15.41 12.50 13.61
N VAL A 293 -15.69 12.95 12.38
CA VAL A 293 -14.71 13.52 11.45
C VAL A 293 -15.22 14.87 10.99
N VAL A 294 -14.40 15.91 11.17
CA VAL A 294 -14.71 17.29 10.77
C VAL A 294 -13.74 17.70 9.68
N GLY A 295 -14.24 17.90 8.46
CA GLY A 295 -13.39 18.13 7.28
C GLY A 295 -13.02 16.82 6.61
N ASN A 296 -11.76 16.71 6.19
CA ASN A 296 -11.22 15.48 5.62
C ASN A 296 -10.80 14.53 6.74
N LEU A 297 -10.88 13.23 6.47
CA LEU A 297 -10.26 12.20 7.31
C LEU A 297 -8.76 12.14 7.00
N ASP A 298 -7.93 12.46 7.98
CA ASP A 298 -6.48 12.42 7.91
C ASP A 298 -5.94 11.17 8.60
N LEU A 299 -5.17 10.37 7.86
CA LEU A 299 -4.55 9.13 8.32
C LEU A 299 -3.05 9.14 8.09
N VAL A 300 -2.31 8.56 9.04
CA VAL A 300 -0.86 8.33 8.93
C VAL A 300 -0.55 6.91 9.33
N PHE A 301 0.09 6.16 8.44
CA PHE A 301 0.64 4.83 8.70
C PHE A 301 2.17 4.95 8.76
N SER A 302 2.80 4.49 9.83
CA SER A 302 4.25 4.60 10.01
C SER A 302 4.85 3.28 10.48
N LEU A 303 5.93 2.89 9.84
CA LEU A 303 6.76 1.75 10.20
C LEU A 303 8.16 2.25 10.53
N SER A 304 8.70 1.80 11.67
CA SER A 304 10.10 1.99 12.04
C SER A 304 10.75 0.63 12.29
N LEU A 305 11.70 0.25 11.44
CA LEU A 305 12.45 -1.00 11.55
C LEU A 305 13.87 -0.72 12.02
N THR A 306 14.29 -1.34 13.11
CA THR A 306 15.64 -1.23 13.65
C THR A 306 16.36 -2.55 13.58
N THR A 307 17.54 -2.58 12.96
CA THR A 307 18.39 -3.79 12.92
C THR A 307 19.87 -3.48 12.66
N ASN A 308 20.75 -4.41 13.04
CA ASN A 308 22.14 -4.49 12.55
C ASN A 308 22.46 -5.82 11.83
N ASP A 309 21.47 -6.67 11.56
CA ASP A 309 21.70 -7.99 11.01
C ASP A 309 21.73 -7.96 9.48
N ALA A 310 22.86 -8.39 8.91
CA ALA A 310 23.07 -8.39 7.47
C ALA A 310 22.03 -9.24 6.73
N GLY A 311 21.36 -8.66 5.75
CA GLY A 311 20.29 -9.27 4.98
C GLY A 311 18.94 -9.35 5.70
N ALA A 312 18.82 -8.75 6.89
CA ALA A 312 17.55 -8.69 7.61
C ALA A 312 16.60 -7.68 6.96
N GLY A 313 15.30 -7.96 6.99
CA GLY A 313 14.28 -7.04 6.52
C GLY A 313 12.88 -7.54 6.79
N TYR A 314 11.92 -6.61 6.72
CA TYR A 314 10.51 -6.90 6.93
C TYR A 314 9.67 -5.90 6.14
N SER A 315 8.66 -6.39 5.45
CA SER A 315 7.63 -5.61 4.76
C SER A 315 6.27 -6.25 4.97
N PHE A 316 5.22 -5.47 4.87
CA PHE A 316 3.86 -5.97 4.89
C PHE A 316 2.92 -5.03 4.13
N ASP A 317 1.77 -5.59 3.76
CA ASP A 317 0.70 -4.91 3.06
C ASP A 317 -0.48 -4.61 3.99
N LEU A 318 -1.16 -3.50 3.73
CA LEU A 318 -2.43 -3.18 4.36
C LEU A 318 -3.40 -2.55 3.36
N LEU A 319 -4.69 -2.77 3.61
CA LEU A 319 -5.80 -2.15 2.90
C LEU A 319 -6.67 -1.43 3.92
N PHE A 320 -7.18 -0.25 3.60
CA PHE A 320 -8.11 0.43 4.48
C PHE A 320 -9.25 1.10 3.72
N GLY A 321 -10.38 1.26 4.41
CA GLY A 321 -11.58 1.79 3.79
C GLY A 321 -12.72 2.06 4.75
N ASN A 322 -13.79 2.59 4.17
CA ASN A 322 -15.11 2.70 4.78
C ASN A 322 -15.80 1.35 4.65
N ALA A 323 -15.96 0.63 5.77
CA ALA A 323 -16.46 -0.73 5.76
C ALA A 323 -17.21 -1.06 7.05
N THR A 324 -17.94 -2.19 7.05
CA THR A 324 -18.67 -2.67 8.23
C THR A 324 -17.98 -3.87 8.82
N LEU A 325 -17.69 -3.81 10.11
CA LEU A 325 -17.12 -4.95 10.82
C LEU A 325 -18.15 -6.08 10.85
N GLY A 326 -17.78 -7.23 10.29
CA GLY A 326 -18.58 -8.45 10.36
C GLY A 326 -17.85 -9.64 9.76
N ASN A 327 -17.76 -10.75 10.48
CA ASN A 327 -17.35 -12.04 9.92
C ASN A 327 -18.16 -13.16 10.57
N SER A 328 -18.89 -13.90 9.73
CA SER A 328 -19.81 -14.96 10.16
C SER A 328 -19.32 -16.38 9.85
N ASP A 329 -18.08 -16.53 9.38
CA ASP A 329 -17.37 -17.81 9.29
C ASP A 329 -16.83 -18.13 10.70
N PHE A 330 -17.68 -18.76 11.51
CA PHE A 330 -17.43 -19.01 12.93
C PHE A 330 -16.62 -20.29 13.17
N ASP A 331 -16.61 -21.25 12.24
CA ASP A 331 -15.76 -22.45 12.36
C ASP A 331 -14.46 -22.39 11.54
N GLU A 332 -14.24 -21.27 10.84
CA GLU A 332 -12.99 -20.89 10.15
C GLU A 332 -12.63 -21.84 9.01
N ASP A 333 -13.64 -22.40 8.34
CA ASP A 333 -13.44 -23.30 7.21
C ASP A 333 -13.41 -22.57 5.85
N GLY A 334 -13.60 -21.25 5.87
CA GLY A 334 -13.48 -20.37 4.71
C GLY A 334 -14.81 -20.14 3.98
N ASP A 335 -15.94 -20.63 4.50
CA ASP A 335 -17.27 -20.26 4.03
C ASP A 335 -18.21 -19.79 5.15
N VAL A 336 -19.39 -19.30 4.75
CA VAL A 336 -20.46 -18.88 5.66
C VAL A 336 -21.72 -19.64 5.31
N ASP A 337 -22.01 -20.70 6.07
CA ASP A 337 -23.03 -21.67 5.71
C ASP A 337 -23.95 -22.10 6.89
N GLY A 338 -24.58 -23.28 6.80
CA GLY A 338 -25.43 -23.81 7.85
C GLY A 338 -24.70 -24.22 9.13
N ALA A 339 -23.41 -24.57 9.06
CA ALA A 339 -22.55 -24.89 10.20
C ALA A 339 -22.32 -23.66 11.07
N ASP A 340 -22.06 -22.51 10.46
CA ASP A 340 -21.95 -21.23 11.15
C ASP A 340 -23.26 -20.81 11.80
N LEU A 341 -24.38 -20.94 11.06
CA LEU A 341 -25.69 -20.65 11.64
C LEU A 341 -25.93 -21.51 12.89
N LEU A 342 -25.51 -22.77 12.87
CA LEU A 342 -25.64 -23.67 14.00
C LEU A 342 -24.74 -23.25 15.17
N THR A 343 -23.54 -22.75 14.90
CA THR A 343 -22.65 -22.16 15.91
C THR A 343 -23.28 -20.95 16.58
N TRP A 344 -23.84 -20.01 15.80
CA TRP A 344 -24.58 -18.86 16.34
C TRP A 344 -25.80 -19.32 17.16
N GLN A 345 -26.62 -20.24 16.62
CA GLN A 345 -27.84 -20.71 17.28
C GLN A 345 -27.56 -21.36 18.65
N ARG A 346 -26.45 -22.11 18.78
CA ARG A 346 -26.08 -22.79 20.03
C ARG A 346 -25.72 -21.81 21.14
N ASN A 347 -25.21 -20.64 20.79
CA ASN A 347 -24.70 -19.65 21.73
C ASN A 347 -25.59 -18.40 21.83
N PHE A 348 -26.69 -18.35 21.08
CA PHE A 348 -27.63 -17.24 21.10
C PHE A 348 -28.09 -16.88 22.53
N GLY A 349 -28.00 -15.59 22.86
CA GLY A 349 -28.31 -15.07 24.18
C GLY A 349 -27.12 -14.98 25.13
N LEU A 350 -25.90 -15.33 24.68
CA LEU A 350 -24.69 -15.00 25.44
C LEU A 350 -24.56 -13.47 25.53
N ALA A 351 -24.59 -12.95 26.76
CA ALA A 351 -24.75 -11.52 27.02
C ALA A 351 -23.43 -10.76 27.23
N ALA A 352 -22.29 -11.46 27.30
CA ALA A 352 -20.95 -10.88 27.38
C ALA A 352 -19.88 -11.97 27.20
N GLY A 353 -18.69 -11.58 26.73
CA GLY A 353 -17.53 -12.46 26.59
C GLY A 353 -17.64 -13.50 25.49
N ALA A 354 -18.55 -13.30 24.53
CA ALA A 354 -18.61 -14.09 23.33
C ALA A 354 -17.31 -13.94 22.52
N THR A 355 -16.87 -15.03 21.92
CA THR A 355 -15.82 -15.04 20.90
C THR A 355 -16.44 -15.17 19.51
N LYS A 356 -15.71 -14.82 18.45
CA LYS A 356 -16.10 -15.10 17.05
C LYS A 356 -16.59 -16.55 16.87
N ALA A 357 -15.82 -17.54 17.33
CA ALA A 357 -16.18 -18.97 17.26
C ALA A 357 -17.43 -19.38 18.08
N GLN A 358 -18.02 -18.45 18.83
CA GLN A 358 -19.28 -18.63 19.53
C GLN A 358 -20.44 -17.91 18.82
N GLY A 359 -20.23 -17.31 17.65
CA GLY A 359 -21.27 -16.61 16.91
C GLY A 359 -21.31 -15.09 17.12
N ASP A 360 -20.25 -14.49 17.65
CA ASP A 360 -20.11 -13.03 17.77
C ASP A 360 -19.52 -12.48 16.47
N ALA A 361 -20.39 -12.17 15.50
CA ALA A 361 -19.97 -11.74 14.18
C ALA A 361 -19.51 -10.28 14.16
N ASN A 362 -20.06 -9.44 15.05
CA ASN A 362 -19.72 -8.02 15.13
C ASN A 362 -18.60 -7.70 16.14
N GLY A 363 -18.16 -8.69 16.92
CA GLY A 363 -17.10 -8.55 17.91
C GLY A 363 -17.51 -7.76 19.17
N ASP A 364 -18.81 -7.62 19.46
CA ASP A 364 -19.31 -6.83 20.58
C ASP A 364 -19.34 -7.61 21.92
N GLY A 365 -18.92 -8.88 21.89
CA GLY A 365 -18.89 -9.78 23.03
C GLY A 365 -20.24 -10.39 23.35
N GLN A 366 -21.26 -10.25 22.50
CA GLN A 366 -22.58 -10.86 22.66
C GLN A 366 -22.91 -11.74 21.45
N VAL A 367 -23.88 -12.65 21.62
CA VAL A 367 -24.42 -13.44 20.51
C VAL A 367 -25.91 -13.15 20.42
N ASN A 368 -26.30 -12.24 19.53
CA ASN A 368 -27.64 -11.71 19.45
C ASN A 368 -28.11 -11.49 17.99
N GLY A 369 -29.21 -10.74 17.82
CA GLY A 369 -29.80 -10.50 16.50
C GLY A 369 -28.96 -9.63 15.57
N ALA A 370 -28.00 -8.86 16.09
CA ALA A 370 -27.03 -8.11 15.30
C ALA A 370 -26.11 -9.08 14.55
N ASP A 371 -25.59 -10.10 15.23
CA ASP A 371 -24.73 -11.12 14.62
C ASP A 371 -25.48 -11.92 13.56
N LEU A 372 -26.73 -12.30 13.84
CA LEU A 372 -27.57 -12.97 12.85
C LEU A 372 -27.82 -12.10 11.61
N THR A 373 -27.84 -10.78 11.78
CA THR A 373 -27.99 -9.85 10.65
C THR A 373 -26.74 -9.89 9.76
N ILE A 374 -25.55 -9.92 10.37
CA ILE A 374 -24.29 -10.08 9.64
C ILE A 374 -24.24 -11.46 8.96
N PHE A 375 -24.60 -12.53 9.67
CA PHE A 375 -24.69 -13.87 9.09
C PHE A 375 -25.61 -13.91 7.88
N LYS A 376 -26.83 -13.36 7.98
CA LYS A 376 -27.77 -13.32 6.85
C LYS A 376 -27.22 -12.54 5.66
N ASN A 377 -26.43 -11.51 5.93
CA ASN A 377 -25.78 -10.71 4.91
C ASN A 377 -24.61 -11.45 4.25
N GLN A 378 -23.98 -12.37 4.98
CA GLN A 378 -22.82 -13.14 4.54
C GLN A 378 -23.13 -14.57 4.10
N TYR A 379 -24.33 -15.08 4.31
CA TYR A 379 -24.69 -16.46 3.97
C TYR A 379 -24.44 -16.79 2.49
N GLY A 380 -23.67 -17.85 2.25
CA GLY A 380 -23.22 -18.26 0.93
C GLY A 380 -21.95 -17.55 0.46
N TYR A 381 -21.34 -16.69 1.28
CA TYR A 381 -19.97 -16.27 1.09
C TYR A 381 -19.07 -17.50 1.15
N GLN A 382 -18.25 -17.68 0.13
CA GLN A 382 -17.12 -18.60 0.16
C GLN A 382 -15.90 -17.78 -0.24
N ALA A 383 -14.83 -17.87 0.54
CA ALA A 383 -13.55 -17.39 0.07
C ALA A 383 -13.23 -18.08 -1.25
N GLU A 384 -12.92 -17.32 -2.31
CA GLU A 384 -12.51 -17.93 -3.55
C GLU A 384 -11.22 -18.74 -3.32
N SER A 385 -11.33 -20.07 -3.26
CA SER A 385 -10.16 -20.93 -3.38
C SER A 385 -9.61 -20.74 -4.79
N LEU A 386 -8.55 -19.95 -4.93
CA LEU A 386 -7.88 -19.80 -6.21
C LEU A 386 -7.41 -21.19 -6.65
N SER A 387 -7.94 -21.65 -7.80
CA SER A 387 -7.24 -22.66 -8.58
C SER A 387 -5.82 -22.14 -8.81
N PRO A 388 -4.76 -22.95 -8.56
CA PRO A 388 -3.39 -22.48 -8.75
C PRO A 388 -3.28 -21.88 -10.15
N ALA A 389 -2.78 -20.65 -10.22
CA ALA A 389 -2.50 -19.97 -11.48
C ALA A 389 -1.84 -20.98 -12.42
N ALA A 390 -2.47 -21.24 -13.57
CA ALA A 390 -1.91 -22.14 -14.56
C ALA A 390 -0.48 -21.68 -14.82
N ALA A 391 0.50 -22.53 -14.50
CA ALA A 391 1.90 -22.22 -14.65
C ALA A 391 2.10 -21.58 -16.02
N VAL A 392 2.48 -20.28 -16.03
CA VAL A 392 2.81 -19.59 -17.26
C VAL A 392 3.87 -20.45 -17.94
N PRO A 393 3.63 -20.94 -19.18
CA PRO A 393 4.63 -21.74 -19.86
C PRO A 393 5.90 -20.90 -19.95
N GLU A 394 6.98 -21.34 -19.27
CA GLU A 394 8.26 -20.67 -19.39
C GLU A 394 8.59 -20.55 -20.88
N PRO A 395 9.01 -19.37 -21.37
CA PRO A 395 9.38 -19.21 -22.76
C PRO A 395 10.42 -20.28 -23.11
N ALA A 396 10.30 -20.86 -24.31
CA ALA A 396 11.09 -22.01 -24.80
C ALA A 396 12.60 -21.74 -24.98
N GLY A 397 13.23 -20.97 -24.08
CA GLY A 397 14.65 -20.67 -24.00
C GLY A 397 15.55 -21.91 -24.02
N PRO A 398 15.22 -23.02 -23.32
CA PRO A 398 16.03 -24.23 -23.39
C PRO A 398 16.01 -24.87 -24.79
N LEU A 399 14.86 -24.84 -25.46
CA LEU A 399 14.68 -25.36 -26.82
C LEU A 399 15.41 -24.50 -27.86
N LEU A 400 15.39 -23.17 -27.72
CA LEU A 400 16.15 -22.25 -28.56
C LEU A 400 17.67 -22.40 -28.35
N ALA A 401 18.13 -22.63 -27.12
CA ALA A 401 19.53 -22.91 -26.83
C ALA A 401 20.00 -24.25 -27.44
N LEU A 402 19.15 -25.28 -27.41
CA LEU A 402 19.44 -26.58 -28.00
C LEU A 402 19.52 -26.51 -29.54
N VAL A 403 18.60 -25.78 -30.18
CA VAL A 403 18.61 -25.57 -31.64
C VAL A 403 19.83 -24.75 -32.07
N ALA A 404 20.19 -23.70 -31.33
CA ALA A 404 21.42 -22.93 -31.58
C ALA A 404 22.69 -23.79 -31.46
N ALA A 405 22.77 -24.64 -30.44
CA ALA A 405 23.90 -25.56 -30.26
C ALA A 405 24.02 -26.58 -31.39
N LEU A 406 22.89 -27.12 -31.89
CA LEU A 406 22.87 -28.08 -33.01
C LEU A 406 23.27 -27.43 -34.34
N VAL A 407 22.86 -26.18 -34.59
CA VAL A 407 23.25 -25.42 -35.80
C VAL A 407 24.76 -25.10 -35.80
N ILE A 408 25.32 -24.76 -34.62
CA ILE A 408 26.77 -24.50 -34.48
C ILE A 408 27.57 -25.80 -34.63
N ALA A 409 27.09 -26.91 -34.06
CA ALA A 409 27.74 -28.21 -34.18
C ALA A 409 27.71 -28.76 -35.62
N GLY A 410 26.61 -28.54 -36.36
CA GLY A 410 26.49 -28.94 -37.76
C GLY A 410 27.43 -28.18 -38.70
N ARG A 411 27.66 -26.88 -38.44
CA ARG A 411 28.59 -26.05 -39.24
C ARG A 411 30.07 -26.40 -39.05
N ARG A 412 30.45 -27.01 -37.91
CA ARG A 412 31.84 -27.44 -37.66
C ARG A 412 32.22 -28.76 -38.33
N ARG A 413 31.27 -29.51 -38.91
CA ARG A 413 31.54 -30.75 -39.67
C ARG A 413 31.62 -30.54 -41.18
N ALA A 414 31.39 -29.33 -41.68
CA ALA A 414 31.37 -29.00 -43.11
C ALA A 414 32.51 -28.06 -43.53
N ALA A 415 33.57 -27.94 -42.71
CA ALA A 415 34.79 -27.19 -43.00
C ALA A 415 36.00 -28.12 -43.07
#